data_AF-A0A6J3C9L2-F1
#
_entry.id   AF-A0A6J3C9L2-F1
#
_cell.length_a   1.000
_cell.length_b   1.000
_cell.length_c   1.000
_cell.angle_alpha   90.00
_cell.angle_beta   90.00
_cell.angle_gamma   90.00
#
_symmetry.space_group_name_H-M   'P 1'
#
loop_
_entity.id
_entity.type
_entity.pdbx_description
1 polymer ?
#
loop_
_entity_poly.entity_id
_entity_poly.type
_entity_poly.pdbx_seq_one_letter_code
_entity_poly.pdbx_strand_id
1 'polypeptide(L)'
;MRIQEVPAEASSLTKDHCFILEVDHDIFVLMPEGAKATQRRKIISVANTLRDDYHNGRATIEIIDEFSSDVDFELFFEALGSGSKDDLLDDDASDSYTRDSVSTVYLYKVLLGDDLDLVSLDKPFKQKHLESSEVYVLDTPCSGIYIWLGNDVDAEVKKNYFDIVQKYLDAKGYPSWVHVTRVSEGLESSNFKQYFHNWDTVGGKSVKELVTETDAGYYSGDADESAAAAKQIGKSAAARGYMPDNGDGTLTVTRIAEGEEDVSDRFESGVSVLYQSDVYVVKYQYTSDAGDDAYVIYTWIGNDASADDKAAASTLASQLEDDLDGNVTVVKVPQGKEPKHLLSIFKGKLVILFGNKDGDYKPNNSRNTYDDDRIRLFKVEGTELGVDMRGVQVVESADSLEDDAVFVLETPDAYYIRIGKESSPEEAEAAEKFIDSIISEELEQAEVVKVEQDEEPDEFWNALGGPPEEKEDASGWRKAVSRRVTTPTTLTAVTVTVTGKIKFEELPPDFTQQDLSDDGVYVLDTGEELYLWQGSNIPERIKTARSQIVEEYIEDDGLERTVDNAIVVTVKQGREPAVFKKLFPSWDPDMWENQASYDDIKNETKAANSK
;
A
#
# COMPACT_ATOMS: atom_id res chain seq x y z
N MET A 1 -14.27 -6.71 -18.51
CA MET A 1 -14.52 -5.88 -19.71
C MET A 1 -15.97 -6.04 -20.17
N ARG A 2 -16.70 -4.93 -20.36
CA ARG A 2 -18.07 -4.91 -20.90
C ARG A 2 -18.02 -4.40 -22.34
N ILE A 3 -18.62 -5.13 -23.27
CA ILE A 3 -18.79 -4.69 -24.67
C ILE A 3 -20.24 -4.22 -24.79
N GLN A 4 -20.44 -3.02 -25.30
CA GLN A 4 -21.75 -2.42 -25.49
C GLN A 4 -21.84 -1.83 -26.90
N GLU A 5 -22.95 -2.09 -27.58
CA GLU A 5 -23.28 -1.42 -28.83
C GLU A 5 -23.71 0.02 -28.54
N VAL A 6 -23.12 0.97 -29.28
CA VAL A 6 -23.40 2.41 -29.18
C VAL A 6 -23.78 2.97 -30.56
N PRO A 7 -24.50 4.10 -30.63
CA PRO A 7 -24.80 4.73 -31.92
C PRO A 7 -23.52 5.01 -32.73
N ALA A 8 -23.51 4.65 -34.01
CA ALA A 8 -22.37 4.85 -34.91
C ALA A 8 -22.27 6.31 -35.38
N GLU A 9 -21.89 7.19 -34.46
CA GLU A 9 -21.71 8.64 -34.68
C GLU A 9 -20.55 9.16 -33.83
N ALA A 10 -19.92 10.26 -34.25
CA ALA A 10 -18.76 10.82 -33.58
C ALA A 10 -19.02 11.18 -32.10
N SER A 11 -20.26 11.56 -31.75
CA SER A 11 -20.69 11.86 -30.38
C SER A 11 -20.68 10.65 -29.43
N SER A 12 -20.56 9.43 -29.94
CA SER A 12 -20.42 8.22 -29.11
C SER A 12 -18.96 7.91 -28.75
N LEU A 13 -17.99 8.57 -29.38
CA LEU A 13 -16.57 8.23 -29.25
C LEU A 13 -15.90 9.08 -28.18
N THR A 14 -15.20 8.41 -27.27
CA THR A 14 -14.50 9.04 -26.13
C THR A 14 -13.00 8.79 -26.21
N LYS A 15 -12.18 9.66 -25.61
CA LYS A 15 -10.72 9.49 -25.57
C LYS A 15 -10.21 8.32 -24.71
N ASP A 16 -11.07 7.74 -23.87
CA ASP A 16 -10.66 6.76 -22.85
C ASP A 16 -11.16 5.33 -23.10
N HIS A 17 -11.89 5.10 -24.19
CA HIS A 17 -12.44 3.80 -24.55
C HIS A 17 -11.98 3.35 -25.95
N CYS A 18 -11.75 2.05 -26.11
CA CYS A 18 -11.55 1.46 -27.43
C CYS A 18 -12.90 1.17 -28.12
N PHE A 19 -12.96 1.35 -29.44
CA PHE A 19 -14.18 1.16 -30.24
C PHE A 19 -13.93 0.20 -31.41
N ILE A 20 -14.95 -0.60 -31.75
CA ILE A 20 -14.99 -1.39 -32.98
C ILE A 20 -16.07 -0.79 -33.87
N LEU A 21 -15.72 -0.46 -35.10
CA LEU A 21 -16.65 -0.05 -36.16
C LEU A 21 -16.63 -1.13 -37.25
N GLU A 22 -17.76 -1.81 -37.43
CA GLU A 22 -17.95 -2.79 -38.49
C GLU A 22 -18.67 -2.13 -39.68
N VAL A 23 -18.04 -2.10 -40.84
CA VAL A 23 -18.61 -1.60 -42.09
C VAL A 23 -18.43 -2.66 -43.18
N ASP A 24 -19.52 -3.33 -43.54
CA ASP A 24 -19.56 -4.41 -44.55
C ASP A 24 -18.55 -5.56 -44.30
N HIS A 25 -17.34 -5.47 -44.85
CA HIS A 25 -16.27 -6.47 -44.68
C HIS A 25 -14.99 -5.83 -44.10
N ASP A 26 -15.08 -4.61 -43.59
CA ASP A 26 -13.97 -3.89 -42.98
C ASP A 26 -14.30 -3.62 -41.51
N ILE A 27 -13.43 -4.05 -40.62
CA ILE A 27 -13.53 -3.89 -39.17
C ILE A 27 -12.46 -2.88 -38.76
N PHE A 28 -12.87 -1.69 -38.34
CA PHE A 28 -11.93 -0.71 -37.79
C PHE A 28 -11.91 -0.82 -36.27
N VAL A 29 -10.71 -0.83 -35.70
CA VAL A 29 -10.47 -0.86 -34.27
C VAL A 29 -9.81 0.45 -33.87
N LEU A 30 -10.59 1.37 -33.32
CA LEU A 30 -10.10 2.65 -32.81
C LEU A 30 -9.64 2.48 -31.36
N MET A 31 -8.38 2.82 -31.10
CA MET A 31 -7.75 2.80 -29.78
C MET A 31 -7.17 4.19 -29.48
N PRO A 32 -8.00 5.10 -28.95
CA PRO A 32 -7.55 6.43 -28.57
C PRO A 32 -6.41 6.39 -27.52
N GLU A 33 -5.59 7.44 -27.46
CA GLU A 33 -4.42 7.52 -26.56
C GLU A 33 -4.78 7.29 -25.08
N GLY A 34 -5.95 7.75 -24.63
CA GLY A 34 -6.44 7.56 -23.27
C GLY A 34 -7.00 6.16 -22.97
N ALA A 35 -7.15 5.31 -23.99
CA ALA A 35 -7.75 4.00 -23.82
C ALA A 35 -6.84 3.04 -23.04
N LYS A 36 -7.44 2.26 -22.15
CA LYS A 36 -6.75 1.42 -21.16
C LYS A 36 -5.99 0.26 -21.82
N ALA A 37 -4.81 -0.07 -21.31
CA ALA A 37 -4.00 -1.21 -21.77
C ALA A 37 -4.78 -2.54 -21.89
N THR A 38 -5.58 -2.86 -20.87
CA THR A 38 -6.44 -4.06 -20.85
C THR A 38 -7.51 -4.04 -21.94
N GLN A 39 -8.09 -2.88 -22.25
CA GLN A 39 -9.03 -2.70 -23.36
C GLN A 39 -8.31 -2.85 -24.71
N ARG A 40 -7.12 -2.26 -24.88
CA ARG A 40 -6.33 -2.32 -26.12
C ARG A 40 -5.94 -3.75 -26.51
N ARG A 41 -5.48 -4.57 -25.56
CA ARG A 41 -5.22 -6.00 -25.83
C ARG A 41 -6.51 -6.75 -26.17
N LYS A 42 -7.55 -6.57 -25.35
CA LYS A 42 -8.74 -7.42 -25.47
C LYS A 42 -9.60 -7.07 -26.69
N ILE A 43 -9.64 -5.81 -27.09
CA ILE A 43 -10.44 -5.38 -28.25
C ILE A 43 -9.93 -6.00 -29.55
N ILE A 44 -8.62 -6.21 -29.71
CA ILE A 44 -8.08 -6.90 -30.89
C ILE A 44 -8.53 -8.37 -30.92
N SER A 45 -8.56 -9.03 -29.76
CA SER A 45 -9.13 -10.40 -29.67
C SER A 45 -10.62 -10.41 -30.06
N VAL A 46 -11.39 -9.42 -29.63
CA VAL A 46 -12.82 -9.29 -30.00
C VAL A 46 -12.97 -9.05 -31.51
N ALA A 47 -12.15 -8.18 -32.10
CA ALA A 47 -12.16 -7.91 -33.53
C ALA A 47 -11.81 -9.16 -34.36
N ASN A 48 -10.81 -9.94 -33.90
CA ASN A 48 -10.47 -11.22 -34.53
C ASN A 48 -11.63 -12.23 -34.43
N THR A 49 -12.29 -12.33 -33.27
CA THR A 49 -13.50 -13.17 -33.12
C THR A 49 -14.63 -12.71 -34.04
N LEU A 50 -14.86 -11.39 -34.17
CA LEU A 50 -15.84 -10.84 -35.11
C LEU A 50 -15.53 -11.25 -36.55
N ARG A 51 -14.28 -11.05 -37.00
CA ARG A 51 -13.83 -11.47 -38.33
C ARG A 51 -14.07 -12.97 -38.57
N ASP A 52 -13.64 -13.81 -37.63
CA ASP A 52 -13.61 -15.26 -37.82
C ASP A 52 -15.01 -15.87 -37.73
N ASP A 53 -15.80 -15.49 -36.72
CA ASP A 53 -17.11 -16.08 -36.46
C ASP A 53 -18.23 -15.46 -37.33
N TYR A 54 -18.17 -14.15 -37.60
CA TYR A 54 -19.26 -13.43 -38.28
C TYR A 54 -18.94 -13.13 -39.75
N HIS A 55 -17.67 -12.90 -40.11
CA HIS A 55 -17.26 -12.70 -41.51
C HIS A 55 -16.61 -13.93 -42.15
N ASN A 56 -16.56 -15.06 -41.45
CA ASN A 56 -15.92 -16.31 -41.90
C ASN A 56 -14.44 -16.11 -42.26
N GLY A 57 -13.74 -15.26 -41.50
CA GLY A 57 -12.32 -14.95 -41.71
C GLY A 57 -12.03 -14.00 -42.88
N ARG A 58 -13.06 -13.45 -43.55
CA ARG A 58 -12.88 -12.67 -44.80
C ARG A 58 -12.89 -11.16 -44.61
N ALA A 59 -13.13 -10.67 -43.40
CA ALA A 59 -13.08 -9.23 -43.12
C ALA A 59 -11.64 -8.76 -42.89
N THR A 60 -11.35 -7.52 -43.27
CA THR A 60 -10.09 -6.85 -42.94
C THR A 60 -10.21 -6.19 -41.57
N ILE A 61 -9.14 -6.19 -40.77
CA ILE A 61 -9.10 -5.49 -39.48
C ILE A 61 -8.07 -4.36 -39.55
N GLU A 62 -8.53 -3.11 -39.49
CA GLU A 62 -7.67 -1.93 -39.46
C GLU A 62 -7.55 -1.39 -38.03
N ILE A 63 -6.33 -1.48 -37.47
CA ILE A 63 -6.02 -1.03 -36.12
C ILE A 63 -5.50 0.42 -36.16
N ILE A 64 -6.22 1.31 -35.48
CA ILE A 64 -5.96 2.75 -35.44
C ILE A 64 -5.69 3.14 -34.00
N ASP A 65 -4.43 3.37 -33.68
CA ASP A 65 -3.98 3.77 -32.35
C ASP A 65 -3.24 5.10 -32.36
N GLU A 66 -2.70 5.53 -31.22
CA GLU A 66 -2.00 6.80 -31.07
C GLU A 66 -0.78 6.95 -32.01
N PHE A 67 -0.22 5.84 -32.50
CA PHE A 67 0.92 5.82 -33.41
C PHE A 67 0.50 5.72 -34.89
N SER A 68 -0.79 5.57 -35.17
CA SER A 68 -1.33 5.58 -36.53
C SER A 68 -1.28 6.97 -37.15
N SER A 69 -1.18 7.03 -38.48
CA SER A 69 -1.09 8.29 -39.21
C SER A 69 -2.42 9.02 -39.25
N ASP A 70 -2.40 10.34 -39.47
CA ASP A 70 -3.65 11.13 -39.62
C ASP A 70 -4.55 10.58 -40.74
N VAL A 71 -3.95 9.97 -41.78
CA VAL A 71 -4.66 9.31 -42.87
C VAL A 71 -5.45 8.10 -42.37
N ASP A 72 -4.92 7.32 -41.43
CA ASP A 72 -5.61 6.16 -40.88
C ASP A 72 -6.81 6.60 -40.02
N PHE A 73 -6.65 7.69 -39.26
CA PHE A 73 -7.77 8.32 -38.54
C PHE A 73 -8.83 8.84 -39.51
N GLU A 74 -8.44 9.55 -40.58
CA GLU A 74 -9.37 10.02 -41.61
C GLU A 74 -10.19 8.87 -42.23
N LEU A 75 -9.56 7.73 -42.52
CA LEU A 75 -10.24 6.54 -43.04
C LEU A 75 -11.33 6.03 -42.09
N PHE A 76 -11.06 6.00 -40.78
CA PHE A 76 -12.07 5.59 -39.80
C PHE A 76 -13.26 6.56 -39.75
N PHE A 77 -13.01 7.86 -39.72
CA PHE A 77 -14.09 8.85 -39.65
C PHE A 77 -14.86 8.96 -40.97
N GLU A 78 -14.23 8.68 -42.12
CA GLU A 78 -14.93 8.50 -43.40
C GLU A 78 -15.86 7.29 -43.35
N ALA A 79 -15.39 6.16 -42.82
CA ALA A 79 -16.19 4.95 -42.64
C ALA A 79 -17.35 5.15 -41.64
N LEU A 80 -17.11 5.93 -40.57
CA LEU A 80 -18.14 6.34 -39.61
C LEU A 80 -19.16 7.31 -40.22
N GLY A 81 -18.77 8.03 -41.29
CA GLY A 81 -19.60 9.00 -42.00
C GLY A 81 -19.71 10.37 -41.32
N SER A 82 -18.96 10.63 -40.24
CA SER A 82 -18.96 11.91 -39.52
C SER A 82 -17.76 12.04 -38.58
N GLY A 83 -17.38 13.28 -38.24
CA GLY A 83 -16.38 13.59 -37.22
C GLY A 83 -14.92 13.54 -37.68
N SER A 84 -14.02 13.67 -36.73
CA SER A 84 -12.57 13.67 -36.87
C SER A 84 -11.91 13.29 -35.55
N LYS A 85 -10.59 13.06 -35.56
CA LYS A 85 -9.81 12.74 -34.36
C LYS A 85 -9.98 13.78 -33.24
N ASP A 86 -10.19 15.05 -33.61
CA ASP A 86 -10.35 16.16 -32.67
C ASP A 86 -11.74 16.21 -32.03
N ASP A 87 -12.72 15.48 -32.57
CA ASP A 87 -14.10 15.44 -32.07
C ASP A 87 -14.32 14.38 -30.96
N LEU A 88 -13.28 13.62 -30.60
CA LEU A 88 -13.35 12.65 -29.50
C LEU A 88 -13.69 13.36 -28.18
N LEU A 89 -14.74 12.89 -27.51
CA LEU A 89 -15.19 13.47 -26.26
C LEU A 89 -14.25 13.13 -25.11
N ASP A 90 -14.04 14.09 -24.21
CA ASP A 90 -13.48 13.80 -22.89
C ASP A 90 -14.53 13.00 -22.09
N ASP A 91 -14.09 11.97 -21.38
CA ASP A 91 -14.94 11.04 -20.61
C ASP A 91 -15.48 11.66 -19.31
N ASP A 92 -16.02 12.87 -19.39
CA ASP A 92 -16.82 13.49 -18.31
C ASP A 92 -18.31 13.08 -18.41
N ALA A 93 -18.65 12.22 -19.38
CA ALA A 93 -20.03 11.90 -19.77
C ALA A 93 -20.34 10.39 -19.82
N SER A 94 -19.46 9.51 -19.31
CA SER A 94 -19.89 8.12 -19.10
C SER A 94 -20.71 8.02 -17.81
N ASP A 95 -21.82 7.27 -17.88
CA ASP A 95 -22.56 6.74 -16.72
C ASP A 95 -21.70 5.77 -15.85
N SER A 96 -20.38 5.78 -16.02
CA SER A 96 -19.46 5.19 -15.06
C SER A 96 -19.23 6.21 -13.96
N TYR A 97 -19.49 5.82 -12.71
CA TYR A 97 -19.19 6.65 -11.56
C TYR A 97 -17.69 6.95 -11.55
N THR A 98 -17.29 8.14 -12.01
CA THR A 98 -15.98 8.69 -11.71
C THR A 98 -16.04 9.25 -10.29
N ARG A 99 -15.03 8.91 -9.49
CA ARG A 99 -14.87 9.30 -8.08
C ARG A 99 -14.60 10.81 -7.91
N ASP A 100 -15.22 11.66 -8.71
CA ASP A 100 -14.92 13.10 -8.75
C ASP A 100 -15.53 13.89 -7.57
N SER A 101 -16.19 13.22 -6.63
CA SER A 101 -16.45 13.79 -5.31
C SER A 101 -16.74 12.71 -4.27
N VAL A 102 -15.84 12.56 -3.28
CA VAL A 102 -16.10 12.39 -1.83
C VAL A 102 -14.90 11.65 -1.21
N SER A 103 -13.93 12.41 -0.69
CA SER A 103 -12.76 11.91 0.05
C SER A 103 -13.08 11.45 1.47
N THR A 104 -14.31 11.04 1.77
CA THR A 104 -14.73 10.82 3.17
C THR A 104 -15.76 9.72 3.30
N VAL A 105 -15.38 8.63 3.98
CA VAL A 105 -16.31 7.60 4.48
C VAL A 105 -17.25 8.22 5.52
N TYR A 106 -18.55 7.98 5.40
CA TYR A 106 -19.56 8.41 6.39
C TYR A 106 -20.28 7.21 6.99
N LEU A 107 -20.50 7.25 8.30
CA LEU A 107 -21.35 6.30 9.00
C LEU A 107 -22.57 7.03 9.55
N TYR A 108 -23.76 6.58 9.17
CA TYR A 108 -25.03 7.13 9.62
C TYR A 108 -25.81 6.10 10.41
N LYS A 109 -26.35 6.49 11.58
CA LYS A 109 -27.44 5.77 12.25
C LYS A 109 -28.75 6.17 11.59
N VAL A 110 -29.54 5.19 11.17
CA VAL A 110 -30.86 5.41 10.57
C VAL A 110 -31.89 5.50 11.68
N LEU A 111 -32.64 6.61 11.73
CA LEU A 111 -33.77 6.74 12.63
C LEU A 111 -35.02 6.19 11.94
N LEU A 112 -35.58 5.11 12.50
CA LEU A 112 -36.72 4.42 11.92
C LEU A 112 -37.99 5.27 12.08
N GLY A 113 -38.57 5.70 10.95
CA GLY A 113 -39.80 6.49 10.85
C GLY A 113 -40.40 6.43 9.43
N ASP A 114 -41.42 7.24 9.17
CA ASP A 114 -42.05 7.32 7.83
C ASP A 114 -41.10 7.94 6.79
N ASP A 115 -40.28 8.91 7.20
CA ASP A 115 -39.26 9.58 6.39
C ASP A 115 -37.85 9.09 6.74
N LEU A 116 -36.87 9.31 5.84
CA LEU A 116 -35.47 8.96 6.09
C LEU A 116 -34.78 10.04 6.93
N ASP A 117 -34.58 9.76 8.21
CA ASP A 117 -33.79 10.58 9.11
C ASP A 117 -32.45 9.89 9.44
N LEU A 118 -31.35 10.64 9.37
CA LEU A 118 -29.99 10.14 9.55
C LEU A 118 -29.25 10.94 10.61
N VAL A 119 -28.54 10.23 11.50
CA VAL A 119 -27.58 10.83 12.42
C VAL A 119 -26.17 10.45 11.99
N SER A 120 -25.36 11.43 11.62
CA SER A 120 -23.94 11.20 11.30
C SER A 120 -23.17 10.87 12.57
N LEU A 121 -22.31 9.85 12.50
CA LEU A 121 -21.37 9.53 13.56
C LEU A 121 -20.00 10.14 13.28
N ASP A 122 -19.28 10.48 14.34
CA ASP A 122 -17.94 11.05 14.26
C ASP A 122 -16.88 9.95 14.08
N LYS A 123 -15.81 10.30 13.37
CA LYS A 123 -14.61 9.47 13.21
C LYS A 123 -13.71 9.56 14.46
N PRO A 124 -12.89 8.53 14.74
CA PRO A 124 -12.84 7.23 14.07
C PRO A 124 -14.06 6.36 14.41
N PHE A 125 -14.61 5.65 13.42
CA PHE A 125 -15.71 4.73 13.67
C PHE A 125 -15.21 3.55 14.50
N LYS A 126 -15.97 3.08 15.48
CA LYS A 126 -15.58 1.96 16.36
C LYS A 126 -16.68 0.91 16.31
N GLN A 127 -16.35 -0.36 16.50
CA GLN A 127 -17.36 -1.43 16.55
C GLN A 127 -18.49 -1.11 17.55
N LYS A 128 -18.14 -0.52 18.71
CA LYS A 128 -19.11 -0.08 19.73
C LYS A 128 -20.12 0.99 19.28
N HIS A 129 -19.93 1.60 18.11
CA HIS A 129 -20.89 2.54 17.53
C HIS A 129 -22.09 1.83 16.90
N LEU A 130 -21.98 0.53 16.61
CA LEU A 130 -23.04 -0.28 16.02
C LEU A 130 -23.85 -0.96 17.13
N GLU A 131 -25.08 -0.49 17.34
CA GLU A 131 -26.01 -1.03 18.33
C GLU A 131 -26.88 -2.13 17.71
N SER A 132 -27.02 -3.27 18.39
CA SER A 132 -27.79 -4.43 17.89
C SER A 132 -29.27 -4.13 17.61
N SER A 133 -29.84 -3.09 18.23
CA SER A 133 -31.23 -2.66 18.03
C SER A 133 -31.44 -1.71 16.84
N GLU A 134 -30.38 -1.37 16.10
CA GLU A 134 -30.39 -0.24 15.17
C GLU A 134 -29.90 -0.63 13.76
N VAL A 135 -30.16 0.27 12.80
CA VAL A 135 -29.73 0.14 11.40
C VAL A 135 -28.74 1.25 11.09
N TYR A 136 -27.67 0.90 10.38
CA TYR A 136 -26.64 1.86 9.98
C TYR A 136 -26.40 1.82 8.48
N VAL A 137 -26.10 2.98 7.91
CA VAL A 137 -25.62 3.12 6.52
C VAL A 137 -24.18 3.60 6.57
N LEU A 138 -23.27 2.78 6.05
CA LEU A 138 -21.88 3.15 5.85
C LEU A 138 -21.69 3.47 4.36
N ASP A 139 -21.48 4.74 4.07
CA ASP A 139 -21.30 5.27 2.73
C ASP A 139 -19.80 5.41 2.45
N THR A 140 -19.28 4.62 1.51
CA THR A 140 -17.85 4.52 1.23
C THR A 140 -17.53 4.89 -0.22
N PRO A 141 -16.38 5.56 -0.47
CA PRO A 141 -16.02 6.00 -1.81
C PRO A 141 -15.60 4.85 -2.73
N CYS A 142 -14.99 3.79 -2.19
CA CYS A 142 -14.40 2.69 -2.98
C CYS A 142 -15.29 1.44 -3.07
N SER A 143 -15.98 1.07 -1.99
CA SER A 143 -16.67 -0.23 -1.89
C SER A 143 -18.21 -0.13 -2.00
N GLY A 144 -18.72 1.05 -2.35
CA GLY A 144 -20.14 1.35 -2.40
C GLY A 144 -20.75 1.53 -1.01
N ILE A 145 -22.05 1.27 -0.88
CA ILE A 145 -22.80 1.52 0.34
C ILE A 145 -23.02 0.21 1.08
N TYR A 146 -22.76 0.19 2.37
CA TYR A 146 -23.15 -0.91 3.24
C TYR A 146 -24.36 -0.51 4.08
N ILE A 147 -25.36 -1.40 4.13
CA ILE A 147 -26.44 -1.32 5.10
C ILE A 147 -26.25 -2.40 6.16
N TRP A 148 -25.89 -1.98 7.36
CA TRP A 148 -25.68 -2.86 8.51
C TRP A 148 -26.97 -2.98 9.32
N LEU A 149 -27.36 -4.22 9.60
CA LEU A 149 -28.60 -4.56 10.31
C LEU A 149 -28.28 -5.27 11.63
N GLY A 150 -28.61 -4.61 12.74
CA GLY A 150 -28.46 -5.19 14.07
C GLY A 150 -29.37 -6.40 14.31
N ASN A 151 -28.95 -7.32 15.17
CA ASN A 151 -29.65 -8.57 15.47
C ASN A 151 -31.00 -8.36 16.18
N ASP A 152 -31.17 -7.28 16.93
CA ASP A 152 -32.39 -6.94 17.66
C ASP A 152 -33.32 -6.00 16.89
N VAL A 153 -32.96 -5.60 15.65
CA VAL A 153 -33.84 -4.84 14.75
C VAL A 153 -35.08 -5.68 14.37
N ASP A 154 -36.23 -5.03 14.30
CA ASP A 154 -37.50 -5.64 13.91
C ASP A 154 -37.42 -6.40 12.57
N ALA A 155 -38.05 -7.57 12.50
CA ALA A 155 -37.98 -8.45 11.34
C ALA A 155 -38.60 -7.85 10.07
N GLU A 156 -39.61 -6.97 10.21
CA GLU A 156 -40.22 -6.25 9.09
C GLU A 156 -39.25 -5.22 8.50
N VAL A 157 -38.51 -4.50 9.36
CA VAL A 157 -37.45 -3.57 8.94
C VAL A 157 -36.32 -4.31 8.24
N LYS A 158 -35.85 -5.45 8.79
CA LYS A 158 -34.83 -6.29 8.13
C LYS A 158 -35.27 -6.83 6.77
N LYS A 159 -36.57 -7.04 6.59
CA LYS A 159 -37.12 -7.52 5.32
C LYS A 159 -37.25 -6.40 4.28
N ASN A 160 -37.55 -5.19 4.74
CA ASN A 160 -37.83 -4.03 3.89
C ASN A 160 -36.66 -3.01 3.86
N TYR A 161 -35.44 -3.45 4.20
CA TYR A 161 -34.26 -2.57 4.22
C TYR A 161 -33.98 -1.89 2.86
N PHE A 162 -34.42 -2.50 1.75
CA PHE A 162 -34.31 -1.91 0.41
C PHE A 162 -35.04 -0.56 0.31
N ASP A 163 -36.12 -0.34 1.06
CA ASP A 163 -36.82 0.95 1.07
C ASP A 163 -35.97 2.04 1.72
N ILE A 164 -35.21 1.69 2.77
CA ILE A 164 -34.25 2.58 3.43
C ILE A 164 -33.13 2.93 2.44
N VAL A 165 -32.61 1.92 1.74
CA VAL A 165 -31.56 2.10 0.72
C VAL A 165 -32.05 3.00 -0.41
N GLN A 166 -33.24 2.77 -0.96
CA GLN A 166 -33.76 3.60 -2.05
C GLN A 166 -33.95 5.05 -1.62
N LYS A 167 -34.55 5.28 -0.44
CA LYS A 167 -34.67 6.64 0.13
C LYS A 167 -33.30 7.28 0.31
N TYR A 168 -32.29 6.51 0.73
CA TYR A 168 -30.92 7.00 0.92
C TYR A 168 -30.29 7.42 -0.40
N LEU A 169 -30.37 6.57 -1.43
CA LEU A 169 -29.86 6.86 -2.78
C LEU A 169 -30.55 8.11 -3.35
N ASP A 170 -31.87 8.20 -3.23
CA ASP A 170 -32.64 9.35 -3.70
C ASP A 170 -32.24 10.63 -2.96
N ALA A 171 -32.05 10.57 -1.63
CA ALA A 171 -31.65 11.71 -0.81
C ALA A 171 -30.23 12.21 -1.12
N LYS A 172 -29.31 11.30 -1.47
CA LYS A 172 -27.93 11.62 -1.87
C LYS A 172 -27.78 11.95 -3.36
N GLY A 173 -28.81 11.71 -4.16
CA GLY A 173 -28.75 11.86 -5.62
C GLY A 173 -27.87 10.80 -6.30
N TYR A 174 -27.71 9.63 -5.67
CA TYR A 174 -26.90 8.55 -6.19
C TYR A 174 -27.63 7.74 -7.28
N PRO A 175 -26.93 7.27 -8.32
CA PRO A 175 -27.52 6.40 -9.33
C PRO A 175 -28.07 5.09 -8.75
N SER A 176 -29.14 4.55 -9.35
CA SER A 176 -29.78 3.31 -8.90
C SER A 176 -28.91 2.05 -9.05
N TRP A 177 -27.77 2.15 -9.74
CA TRP A 177 -26.82 1.06 -9.94
C TRP A 177 -25.63 1.08 -8.97
N VAL A 178 -25.59 2.03 -8.02
CA VAL A 178 -24.58 2.03 -6.95
C VAL A 178 -24.63 0.70 -6.20
N HIS A 179 -23.46 0.11 -5.96
CA HIS A 179 -23.35 -1.16 -5.28
C HIS A 179 -23.78 -1.02 -3.82
N VAL A 180 -24.77 -1.81 -3.40
CA VAL A 180 -25.24 -1.84 -2.01
C VAL A 180 -25.06 -3.24 -1.42
N THR A 181 -24.22 -3.34 -0.39
CA THR A 181 -23.97 -4.58 0.34
C THR A 181 -24.78 -4.61 1.64
N ARG A 182 -25.61 -5.63 1.80
CA ARG A 182 -26.27 -5.90 3.08
C ARG A 182 -25.29 -6.58 4.03
N VAL A 183 -25.18 -6.05 5.24
CA VAL A 183 -24.37 -6.61 6.32
C VAL A 183 -25.27 -6.93 7.51
N SER A 184 -25.13 -8.12 8.08
CA SER A 184 -25.86 -8.51 9.30
C SER A 184 -24.89 -8.59 10.46
N GLU A 185 -25.32 -8.19 11.65
CA GLU A 185 -24.50 -8.23 12.86
C GLU A 185 -23.89 -9.61 13.10
N GLY A 186 -22.57 -9.65 13.28
CA GLY A 186 -21.77 -10.87 13.47
C GLY A 186 -21.39 -11.59 12.16
N LEU A 187 -21.86 -11.12 11.01
CA LEU A 187 -21.51 -11.61 9.67
C LEU A 187 -20.85 -10.52 8.81
N GLU A 188 -20.18 -9.56 9.45
CA GLU A 188 -19.51 -8.48 8.75
C GLU A 188 -18.32 -9.01 7.94
N SER A 189 -18.23 -8.59 6.68
CA SER A 189 -17.09 -8.89 5.81
C SER A 189 -15.88 -8.04 6.17
N SER A 190 -14.69 -8.49 5.79
CA SER A 190 -13.45 -7.71 5.98
C SER A 190 -13.55 -6.32 5.32
N ASN A 191 -14.18 -6.24 4.14
CA ASN A 191 -14.41 -4.99 3.42
C ASN A 191 -15.33 -4.00 4.16
N PHE A 192 -16.20 -4.48 5.05
CA PHE A 192 -16.97 -3.61 5.94
C PHE A 192 -16.15 -3.20 7.16
N LYS A 193 -15.44 -4.17 7.76
CA LYS A 193 -14.69 -4.01 9.02
C LYS A 193 -13.54 -3.02 8.91
N GLN A 194 -12.89 -2.92 7.75
CA GLN A 194 -11.75 -2.02 7.52
C GLN A 194 -12.04 -0.54 7.86
N TYR A 195 -13.31 -0.12 7.81
CA TYR A 195 -13.73 1.25 8.09
C TYR A 195 -13.89 1.55 9.58
N PHE A 196 -13.70 0.56 10.45
CA PHE A 196 -13.89 0.67 11.89
C PHE A 196 -12.57 0.39 12.62
N HIS A 197 -12.25 1.26 13.56
CA HIS A 197 -11.13 1.17 14.48
C HIS A 197 -11.37 0.09 15.55
N ASN A 198 -10.38 -0.78 15.73
CA ASN A 198 -10.37 -1.87 16.73
C ASN A 198 -11.57 -2.82 16.60
N TRP A 199 -11.78 -3.39 15.41
CA TRP A 199 -12.83 -4.39 15.19
C TRP A 199 -12.39 -5.78 15.64
N ASP A 200 -13.07 -6.36 16.64
CA ASP A 200 -12.78 -7.71 17.12
C ASP A 200 -13.25 -8.76 16.11
N THR A 201 -12.29 -9.45 15.47
CA THR A 201 -12.52 -10.44 14.41
C THR A 201 -12.32 -11.86 14.92
N VAL A 202 -13.25 -12.36 15.73
CA VAL A 202 -13.31 -13.81 16.00
C VAL A 202 -14.13 -14.50 14.91
N GLY A 203 -13.47 -15.11 13.90
CA GLY A 203 -14.05 -16.23 13.14
C GLY A 203 -14.31 -16.11 11.62
N GLY A 204 -13.39 -15.60 10.79
CA GLY A 204 -13.51 -15.63 9.31
C GLY A 204 -12.57 -16.64 8.62
N LYS A 205 -13.05 -17.38 7.61
CA LYS A 205 -12.38 -18.57 7.00
C LYS A 205 -11.66 -18.38 5.65
N SER A 206 -11.50 -17.18 5.09
CA SER A 206 -11.12 -17.05 3.66
C SER A 206 -9.68 -16.63 3.36
N VAL A 207 -8.75 -16.65 4.30
CA VAL A 207 -7.37 -16.17 4.05
C VAL A 207 -6.35 -17.29 4.29
N LYS A 208 -6.70 -18.57 4.12
CA LYS A 208 -5.77 -19.66 4.45
C LYS A 208 -4.67 -19.93 3.42
N GLU A 209 -4.72 -19.34 2.22
CA GLU A 209 -3.84 -19.74 1.11
C GLU A 209 -2.79 -18.70 0.68
N LEU A 210 -2.82 -17.47 1.22
CA LEU A 210 -1.95 -16.37 0.74
C LEU A 210 -0.93 -15.86 1.78
N VAL A 211 -0.76 -16.57 2.90
CA VAL A 211 -0.15 -16.00 4.10
C VAL A 211 1.02 -16.81 4.61
N THR A 212 1.96 -16.13 5.26
CA THR A 212 3.13 -16.78 5.88
C THR A 212 2.69 -17.78 6.96
N GLU A 213 3.54 -18.74 7.35
CA GLU A 213 3.19 -19.70 8.42
C GLU A 213 2.73 -18.99 9.71
N THR A 214 3.30 -17.82 9.99
CA THR A 214 2.95 -16.96 11.13
C THR A 214 1.53 -16.38 11.03
N ASP A 215 1.07 -16.07 9.84
CA ASP A 215 -0.26 -15.51 9.59
C ASP A 215 -1.36 -16.58 9.55
N ALA A 216 -1.02 -17.82 9.18
CA ALA A 216 -1.96 -18.94 9.22
C ALA A 216 -2.50 -19.21 10.63
N GLY A 217 -1.69 -18.93 11.67
CA GLY A 217 -2.08 -19.00 13.07
C GLY A 217 -3.19 -18.02 13.45
N TYR A 218 -3.27 -16.85 12.80
CA TYR A 218 -4.37 -15.89 13.01
C TYR A 218 -5.75 -16.48 12.62
N TYR A 219 -5.75 -17.47 11.72
CA TYR A 219 -6.96 -18.13 11.23
C TYR A 219 -7.13 -19.53 11.83
N SER A 220 -6.45 -19.86 12.93
CA SER A 220 -6.43 -21.22 13.48
C SER A 220 -7.78 -21.67 14.05
N GLY A 221 -8.71 -20.73 14.28
CA GLY A 221 -10.03 -21.00 14.87
C GLY A 221 -9.97 -21.21 16.38
N ASP A 222 -8.78 -21.23 16.96
CA ASP A 222 -8.51 -21.14 18.39
C ASP A 222 -8.18 -19.69 18.77
N ALA A 223 -8.84 -19.17 19.80
CA ALA A 223 -8.74 -17.75 20.15
C ALA A 223 -7.38 -17.38 20.73
N ASP A 224 -6.74 -18.27 21.48
CA ASP A 224 -5.45 -18.01 22.13
C ASP A 224 -4.32 -18.07 21.10
N GLU A 225 -4.36 -19.05 20.19
CA GLU A 225 -3.43 -19.12 19.05
C GLU A 225 -3.60 -17.92 18.10
N SER A 226 -4.84 -17.51 17.84
CA SER A 226 -5.11 -16.34 16.98
C SER A 226 -4.62 -15.05 17.62
N ALA A 227 -4.80 -14.90 18.94
CA ALA A 227 -4.30 -13.75 19.70
C ALA A 227 -2.77 -13.71 19.78
N ALA A 228 -2.12 -14.86 19.95
CA ALA A 228 -0.67 -14.97 19.94
C ALA A 228 -0.09 -14.64 18.55
N ALA A 229 -0.69 -15.20 17.48
CA ALA A 229 -0.32 -14.89 16.11
C ALA A 229 -0.53 -13.40 15.80
N ALA A 230 -1.68 -12.83 16.17
CA ALA A 230 -1.95 -11.40 16.06
C ALA A 230 -0.83 -10.59 16.72
N LYS A 231 -0.49 -10.89 17.97
CA LYS A 231 0.57 -10.18 18.68
C LYS A 231 1.91 -10.24 17.96
N GLN A 232 2.31 -11.42 17.49
CA GLN A 232 3.54 -11.59 16.71
C GLN A 232 3.48 -10.82 15.39
N ILE A 233 2.34 -10.85 14.69
CA ILE A 233 2.08 -10.09 13.47
C ILE A 233 2.17 -8.59 13.73
N GLY A 234 1.68 -8.08 14.85
CA GLY A 234 1.67 -6.64 15.14
C GLY A 234 3.04 -6.09 15.54
N LYS A 235 3.90 -6.94 16.13
CA LYS A 235 5.24 -6.58 16.60
C LYS A 235 6.35 -6.77 15.58
N SER A 236 6.11 -7.58 14.56
CA SER A 236 7.08 -7.82 13.51
C SER A 236 7.39 -6.56 12.70
N ALA A 237 8.53 -6.60 12.02
CA ALA A 237 8.87 -5.70 10.93
C ALA A 237 7.72 -5.59 9.90
N ALA A 238 7.72 -4.49 9.14
CA ALA A 238 6.84 -4.41 7.98
C ALA A 238 7.40 -5.27 6.83
N ALA A 239 6.63 -5.52 5.76
CA ALA A 239 7.11 -6.29 4.61
C ALA A 239 7.83 -7.60 4.99
N ARG A 240 7.23 -8.35 5.93
CA ARG A 240 7.82 -9.54 6.55
C ARG A 240 8.23 -10.61 5.56
N GLY A 241 7.46 -10.75 4.48
CA GLY A 241 7.76 -11.72 3.44
C GLY A 241 8.87 -11.24 2.51
N TYR A 242 9.06 -9.92 2.36
CA TYR A 242 10.01 -9.35 1.43
C TYR A 242 11.43 -9.58 1.95
N MET A 243 12.01 -10.70 1.51
CA MET A 243 13.35 -11.19 1.85
C MET A 243 14.01 -11.70 0.56
N PRO A 244 14.55 -10.81 -0.29
CA PRO A 244 15.25 -11.22 -1.50
C PRO A 244 16.53 -12.02 -1.22
N ASP A 245 17.19 -11.80 -0.08
CA ASP A 245 18.24 -12.66 0.47
C ASP A 245 18.27 -12.58 2.02
N ASN A 246 19.36 -12.99 2.66
CA ASN A 246 19.54 -12.95 4.12
C ASN A 246 20.23 -11.67 4.65
N GLY A 247 20.36 -10.63 3.82
CA GLY A 247 21.03 -9.40 4.21
C GLY A 247 22.57 -9.51 4.27
N ASP A 248 23.19 -10.45 3.55
CA ASP A 248 24.65 -10.70 3.58
C ASP A 248 25.41 -10.05 2.41
N GLY A 249 24.71 -9.26 1.60
CA GLY A 249 25.23 -8.53 0.46
C GLY A 249 26.07 -7.31 0.81
N THR A 250 26.37 -6.51 -0.22
CA THR A 250 27.20 -5.29 -0.08
C THR A 250 26.32 -4.06 0.01
N LEU A 251 26.66 -3.16 0.94
CA LEU A 251 25.89 -1.97 1.26
C LEU A 251 26.64 -0.69 0.85
N THR A 252 25.93 0.25 0.23
CA THR A 252 26.36 1.65 0.11
C THR A 252 25.27 2.52 0.69
N VAL A 253 25.60 3.40 1.63
CA VAL A 253 24.63 4.28 2.31
C VAL A 253 24.98 5.74 2.06
N THR A 254 24.08 6.44 1.39
CA THR A 254 24.17 7.90 1.20
C THR A 254 23.18 8.59 2.12
N ARG A 255 23.68 9.45 3.00
CA ARG A 255 22.85 10.36 3.80
C ARG A 255 22.56 11.62 3.01
N ILE A 256 21.33 12.12 3.12
CA ILE A 256 20.86 13.34 2.48
C ILE A 256 20.36 14.29 3.56
N ALA A 257 21.13 15.35 3.78
CA ALA A 257 20.84 16.42 4.74
C ALA A 257 21.63 17.66 4.33
N GLU A 258 20.97 18.64 3.70
CA GLU A 258 21.62 19.84 3.13
C GLU A 258 22.73 19.49 2.09
N GLY A 259 22.66 18.30 1.49
CA GLY A 259 23.63 17.75 0.55
C GLY A 259 23.73 16.21 0.63
N GLU A 260 24.45 15.60 -0.31
CA GLU A 260 24.72 14.16 -0.33
C GLU A 260 26.04 13.84 0.38
N GLU A 261 26.01 12.89 1.31
CA GLU A 261 27.18 12.41 2.06
C GLU A 261 27.23 10.87 2.03
N ASP A 262 28.32 10.29 1.53
CA ASP A 262 28.57 8.84 1.68
C ASP A 262 28.95 8.52 3.13
N VAL A 263 28.14 7.68 3.78
CA VAL A 263 28.28 7.28 5.18
C VAL A 263 28.43 5.76 5.33
N SER A 264 28.76 5.04 4.25
CA SER A 264 28.81 3.57 4.21
C SER A 264 29.67 2.96 5.32
N ASP A 265 30.85 3.53 5.59
CA ASP A 265 31.79 3.07 6.62
C ASP A 265 31.15 2.95 8.02
N ARG A 266 30.10 3.74 8.30
CA ARG A 266 29.40 3.74 9.60
C ARG A 266 28.48 2.54 9.78
N PHE A 267 28.17 1.82 8.71
CA PHE A 267 27.26 0.67 8.70
C PHE A 267 28.02 -0.66 8.55
N GLU A 268 29.35 -0.65 8.40
CA GLU A 268 30.15 -1.87 8.24
C GLU A 268 30.29 -2.68 9.53
N SER A 269 30.24 -2.02 10.70
CA SER A 269 30.39 -2.69 11.99
C SER A 269 29.69 -1.95 13.13
N GLY A 270 29.35 -2.68 14.18
CA GLY A 270 28.68 -2.11 15.35
C GLY A 270 27.19 -1.85 15.12
N VAL A 271 26.73 -0.71 15.61
CA VAL A 271 25.33 -0.28 15.58
C VAL A 271 25.09 0.62 14.38
N SER A 272 24.05 0.30 13.62
CA SER A 272 23.61 1.13 12.49
C SER A 272 22.68 2.23 13.01
N VAL A 273 23.03 3.49 12.80
CA VAL A 273 22.27 4.63 13.33
C VAL A 273 21.65 5.46 12.20
N LEU A 274 20.34 5.68 12.27
CA LEU A 274 19.59 6.60 11.41
C LEU A 274 18.95 7.71 12.27
N TYR A 275 18.83 8.92 11.72
CA TYR A 275 18.29 10.09 12.43
C TYR A 275 16.93 10.51 11.85
N GLN A 276 15.97 10.83 12.72
CA GLN A 276 14.58 11.17 12.38
C GLN A 276 14.43 12.38 11.47
N SER A 277 15.39 13.31 11.47
CA SER A 277 15.35 14.50 10.61
C SER A 277 16.12 14.34 9.30
N ASP A 278 16.72 13.16 9.04
CA ASP A 278 17.54 12.89 7.86
C ASP A 278 16.86 11.88 6.90
N VAL A 279 17.34 11.83 5.65
CA VAL A 279 16.95 10.82 4.67
C VAL A 279 18.17 10.00 4.27
N TYR A 280 18.00 8.70 4.03
CA TYR A 280 19.09 7.81 3.64
C TYR A 280 18.70 7.01 2.40
N VAL A 281 19.57 7.00 1.40
CA VAL A 281 19.48 6.13 0.23
C VAL A 281 20.48 4.99 0.41
N VAL A 282 19.95 3.79 0.62
CA VAL A 282 20.68 2.57 0.89
C VAL A 282 20.64 1.71 -0.36
N LYS A 283 21.76 1.67 -1.09
CA LYS A 283 21.94 0.77 -2.24
C LYS A 283 22.53 -0.55 -1.74
N TYR A 284 21.79 -1.62 -1.90
CA TYR A 284 22.16 -2.96 -1.48
C TYR A 284 22.32 -3.88 -2.69
N GLN A 285 23.49 -4.50 -2.83
CA GLN A 285 23.80 -5.48 -3.88
C GLN A 285 23.81 -6.88 -3.28
N TYR A 286 23.11 -7.81 -3.91
CA TYR A 286 23.08 -9.22 -3.53
C TYR A 286 23.14 -10.11 -4.79
N THR A 287 23.32 -11.41 -4.58
CA THR A 287 23.26 -12.40 -5.66
C THR A 287 21.86 -13.00 -5.71
N SER A 288 21.19 -12.87 -6.87
CA SER A 288 19.87 -13.46 -7.09
C SER A 288 19.91 -14.99 -7.17
N ASP A 289 18.74 -15.63 -7.08
CA ASP A 289 18.60 -17.09 -7.26
C ASP A 289 19.15 -17.59 -8.61
N ALA A 290 19.16 -16.73 -9.64
CA ALA A 290 19.71 -17.02 -10.96
C ALA A 290 21.25 -16.93 -11.02
N GLY A 291 21.89 -16.43 -9.95
CA GLY A 291 23.33 -16.22 -9.86
C GLY A 291 23.82 -14.88 -10.40
N ASP A 292 22.91 -14.02 -10.86
CA ASP A 292 23.23 -12.68 -11.35
C ASP A 292 23.23 -11.64 -10.22
N ASP A 293 24.00 -10.56 -10.40
CA ASP A 293 23.95 -9.38 -9.53
C ASP A 293 22.54 -8.76 -9.56
N ALA A 294 21.98 -8.55 -8.37
CA ALA A 294 20.70 -7.90 -8.17
C ALA A 294 20.82 -6.81 -7.10
N TYR A 295 19.92 -5.83 -7.19
CA TYR A 295 20.00 -4.63 -6.36
C TYR A 295 18.67 -4.31 -5.70
N VAL A 296 18.73 -3.78 -4.49
CA VAL A 296 17.61 -3.10 -3.82
C VAL A 296 18.07 -1.70 -3.43
N ILE A 297 17.28 -0.67 -3.75
CA ILE A 297 17.49 0.69 -3.25
C ILE A 297 16.40 0.96 -2.22
N TYR A 298 16.79 1.10 -0.96
CA TYR A 298 15.90 1.59 0.08
C TYR A 298 16.08 3.09 0.25
N THR A 299 15.01 3.85 0.15
CA THR A 299 14.97 5.26 0.57
C THR A 299 14.32 5.32 1.93
N TRP A 300 15.14 5.31 2.99
CA TRP A 300 14.67 5.47 4.36
C TRP A 300 14.41 6.96 4.66
N ILE A 301 13.22 7.28 5.15
CA ILE A 301 12.76 8.65 5.35
C ILE A 301 12.41 8.83 6.84
N GLY A 302 13.16 9.70 7.51
CA GLY A 302 12.87 10.10 8.87
C GLY A 302 11.56 10.89 8.97
N ASN A 303 10.86 10.77 10.10
CA ASN A 303 9.56 11.43 10.30
C ASN A 303 9.63 12.96 10.24
N ASP A 304 10.78 13.55 10.59
CA ASP A 304 10.99 15.01 10.61
C ASP A 304 11.89 15.47 9.45
N ALA A 305 12.14 14.60 8.47
CA ALA A 305 12.95 14.93 7.31
C ALA A 305 12.30 16.03 6.45
N SER A 306 13.13 16.94 5.93
CA SER A 306 12.66 18.06 5.12
C SER A 306 12.11 17.60 3.76
N ALA A 307 11.18 18.36 3.19
CA ALA A 307 10.64 18.07 1.85
C ALA A 307 11.73 18.11 0.77
N ASP A 308 12.72 18.99 0.93
CA ASP A 308 13.85 19.14 0.00
C ASP A 308 14.75 17.89 0.03
N ASP A 309 15.07 17.37 1.23
CA ASP A 309 15.88 16.14 1.36
C ASP A 309 15.12 14.91 0.82
N LYS A 310 13.80 14.83 1.06
CA LYS A 310 12.95 13.78 0.48
C LYS A 310 12.97 13.82 -1.06
N ALA A 311 12.89 15.00 -1.66
CA ALA A 311 12.93 15.18 -3.10
C ALA A 311 14.32 14.87 -3.70
N ALA A 312 15.39 15.28 -3.02
CA ALA A 312 16.76 14.94 -3.39
C ALA A 312 17.00 13.42 -3.34
N ALA A 313 16.49 12.75 -2.31
CA ALA A 313 16.57 11.29 -2.19
C ALA A 313 15.82 10.55 -3.29
N SER A 314 14.63 11.03 -3.67
CA SER A 314 13.88 10.47 -4.80
C SER A 314 14.64 10.66 -6.12
N THR A 315 15.33 11.78 -6.29
CA THR A 315 16.17 12.06 -7.47
C THR A 315 17.36 11.11 -7.52
N LEU A 316 18.09 10.95 -6.41
CA LEU A 316 19.21 10.04 -6.31
C LEU A 316 18.79 8.58 -6.54
N ALA A 317 17.68 8.15 -5.95
CA ALA A 317 17.15 6.80 -6.16
C ALA A 317 16.81 6.54 -7.65
N SER A 318 16.27 7.54 -8.35
CA SER A 318 15.98 7.45 -9.79
C SER A 318 17.26 7.37 -10.63
N GLN A 319 18.27 8.18 -10.29
CA GLN A 319 19.58 8.13 -10.96
C GLN A 319 20.27 6.78 -10.78
N LEU A 320 20.28 6.24 -9.56
CA LEU A 320 20.81 4.92 -9.28
C LEU A 320 20.03 3.82 -10.00
N GLU A 321 18.71 3.99 -10.13
CA GLU A 321 17.86 3.06 -10.87
C GLU A 321 18.19 3.06 -12.37
N ASP A 322 18.44 4.23 -12.96
CA ASP A 322 18.88 4.36 -14.37
C ASP A 322 20.29 3.79 -14.57
N ASP A 323 21.24 4.09 -13.66
CA ASP A 323 22.64 3.63 -13.72
C ASP A 323 22.77 2.10 -13.63
N LEU A 324 21.82 1.44 -12.94
CA LEU A 324 21.77 -0.02 -12.79
C LEU A 324 20.96 -0.70 -13.92
N ASP A 325 20.70 0.02 -15.02
CA ASP A 325 19.90 -0.41 -16.17
C ASP A 325 18.52 -0.94 -15.75
N GLY A 326 17.94 -0.39 -14.67
CA GLY A 326 16.65 -0.81 -14.14
C GLY A 326 16.62 -2.19 -13.48
N ASN A 327 17.76 -2.86 -13.27
CA ASN A 327 17.85 -4.16 -12.59
C ASN A 327 17.80 -4.02 -11.05
N VAL A 328 16.83 -3.26 -10.55
CA VAL A 328 16.75 -2.87 -9.14
C VAL A 328 15.31 -2.80 -8.66
N THR A 329 15.08 -3.24 -7.42
CA THR A 329 13.82 -2.93 -6.72
C THR A 329 14.01 -1.66 -5.91
N VAL A 330 13.10 -0.69 -6.04
CA VAL A 330 13.14 0.56 -5.28
C VAL A 330 12.07 0.52 -4.21
N VAL A 331 12.45 0.77 -2.96
CA VAL A 331 11.57 0.69 -1.79
C VAL A 331 11.63 1.99 -1.00
N LYS A 332 10.49 2.68 -0.89
CA LYS A 332 10.33 3.79 0.03
C LYS A 332 10.04 3.26 1.43
N VAL A 333 10.85 3.65 2.40
CA VAL A 333 10.79 3.16 3.79
C VAL A 333 10.58 4.32 4.76
N PRO A 334 9.34 4.58 5.17
CA PRO A 334 9.09 5.49 6.29
C PRO A 334 9.70 4.98 7.61
N GLN A 335 10.12 5.90 8.47
CA GLN A 335 10.55 5.58 9.83
C GLN A 335 9.47 4.77 10.59
N GLY A 336 9.89 3.68 11.24
CA GLY A 336 9.02 2.75 11.96
C GLY A 336 8.34 1.71 11.07
N LYS A 337 8.53 1.81 9.75
CA LYS A 337 7.98 0.91 8.73
C LYS A 337 9.07 0.13 7.99
N GLU A 338 10.21 -0.09 8.66
CA GLU A 338 11.34 -0.82 8.08
C GLU A 338 10.97 -2.26 7.70
N PRO A 339 11.23 -2.68 6.44
CA PRO A 339 11.08 -4.05 6.00
C PRO A 339 11.95 -5.04 6.77
N LYS A 340 11.49 -6.29 6.95
CA LYS A 340 12.30 -7.35 7.59
C LYS A 340 13.68 -7.48 6.94
N HIS A 341 13.76 -7.40 5.62
CA HIS A 341 15.04 -7.45 4.91
C HIS A 341 15.98 -6.29 5.25
N LEU A 342 15.46 -5.06 5.32
CA LEU A 342 16.27 -3.90 5.68
C LEU A 342 16.87 -4.07 7.09
N LEU A 343 16.09 -4.57 8.03
CA LEU A 343 16.57 -4.86 9.39
C LEU A 343 17.61 -6.00 9.40
N SER A 344 17.43 -7.02 8.55
CA SER A 344 18.39 -8.13 8.45
C SER A 344 19.74 -7.72 7.84
N ILE A 345 19.77 -6.71 6.97
CA ILE A 345 21.01 -6.10 6.47
C ILE A 345 21.82 -5.57 7.66
N PHE A 346 21.15 -4.89 8.60
CA PHE A 346 21.76 -4.37 9.83
C PHE A 346 21.87 -5.44 10.94
N LYS A 347 21.58 -6.71 10.65
CA LYS A 347 21.62 -7.83 11.60
C LYS A 347 20.83 -7.56 12.89
N GLY A 348 19.69 -6.88 12.77
CA GLY A 348 18.87 -6.47 13.90
C GLY A 348 19.55 -5.45 14.84
N LYS A 349 20.51 -4.67 14.35
CA LYS A 349 21.25 -3.64 15.11
C LYS A 349 20.96 -2.23 14.60
N LEU A 350 19.74 -2.00 14.13
CA LEU A 350 19.29 -0.69 13.68
C LEU A 350 18.82 0.15 14.87
N VAL A 351 19.25 1.41 14.90
CA VAL A 351 18.89 2.38 15.92
C VAL A 351 18.44 3.67 15.27
N ILE A 352 17.28 4.16 15.70
CA ILE A 352 16.68 5.37 15.17
C ILE A 352 16.69 6.43 16.27
N LEU A 353 17.37 7.56 16.02
CA LEU A 353 17.54 8.66 16.96
C LEU A 353 16.71 9.88 16.56
N PHE A 354 16.39 10.71 17.55
CA PHE A 354 15.77 12.01 17.33
C PHE A 354 16.75 13.04 16.75
N GLY A 355 16.22 14.06 16.07
CA GLY A 355 16.99 15.13 15.45
C GLY A 355 17.75 14.70 14.19
N ASN A 356 18.86 15.38 13.92
CA ASN A 356 19.77 15.11 12.80
C ASN A 356 21.18 14.76 13.31
N LYS A 357 22.04 14.30 12.40
CA LYS A 357 23.45 14.01 12.70
C LYS A 357 24.31 15.26 12.93
N ASP A 358 24.05 16.34 12.21
CA ASP A 358 24.94 17.52 12.13
C ASP A 358 24.71 18.56 13.25
N GLY A 359 23.82 18.26 14.20
CA GLY A 359 23.66 19.05 15.41
C GLY A 359 24.98 19.16 16.16
N ASP A 360 25.64 20.31 16.08
CA ASP A 360 26.79 20.62 16.91
C ASP A 360 26.37 20.56 18.37
N TYR A 361 27.01 19.64 19.13
CA TYR A 361 26.79 19.38 20.56
C TYR A 361 25.54 18.53 20.89
N LYS A 362 25.68 17.21 20.75
CA LYS A 362 24.73 16.14 21.17
C LYS A 362 23.47 15.98 20.29
N PRO A 363 22.88 14.78 20.23
CA PRO A 363 21.59 14.57 19.57
C PRO A 363 20.50 15.47 20.19
N ASN A 364 19.48 15.80 19.41
CA ASN A 364 18.30 16.48 19.94
C ASN A 364 17.41 15.47 20.68
N ASN A 365 16.70 15.95 21.69
CA ASN A 365 15.65 15.18 22.35
C ASN A 365 14.32 15.25 21.59
N SER A 366 13.29 14.61 22.14
CA SER A 366 11.93 14.57 21.58
C SER A 366 11.29 15.94 21.31
N ARG A 367 11.80 17.01 21.94
CA ARG A 367 11.28 18.37 21.81
C ARG A 367 12.05 19.19 20.77
N ASN A 368 12.93 18.53 20.00
CA ASN A 368 13.85 19.17 19.05
C ASN A 368 14.73 20.23 19.72
N THR A 369 15.17 19.95 20.95
CA THR A 369 16.13 20.76 21.71
C THR A 369 17.35 19.93 22.04
N TYR A 370 18.48 20.57 22.35
CA TYR A 370 19.68 19.85 22.77
C TYR A 370 19.42 18.96 23.99
N ASP A 371 19.89 17.72 23.91
CA ASP A 371 19.83 16.76 25.02
C ASP A 371 20.88 17.12 26.10
N ASP A 372 20.51 18.03 26.99
CA ASP A 372 21.41 18.50 28.04
C ASP A 372 21.52 17.54 29.24
N ASP A 373 20.46 16.81 29.56
CA ASP A 373 20.39 15.89 30.71
C ASP A 373 20.96 14.48 30.40
N ARG A 374 21.17 14.15 29.13
CA ARG A 374 21.62 12.82 28.65
C ARG A 374 20.64 11.72 29.05
N ILE A 375 19.36 12.04 29.12
CA ILE A 375 18.31 11.07 29.37
C ILE A 375 17.68 10.73 28.03
N ARG A 376 17.70 9.43 27.68
CA ARG A 376 17.11 8.95 26.42
C ARG A 376 16.31 7.70 26.70
N LEU A 377 15.08 7.66 26.18
CA LEU A 377 14.23 6.48 26.24
C LEU A 377 14.21 5.82 24.86
N PHE A 378 14.46 4.52 24.82
CA PHE A 378 14.39 3.71 23.62
C PHE A 378 13.33 2.64 23.80
N LYS A 379 12.50 2.45 22.78
CA LYS A 379 11.65 1.28 22.63
C LYS A 379 12.39 0.24 21.80
N VAL A 380 12.49 -0.98 22.30
CA VAL A 380 13.08 -2.11 21.58
C VAL A 380 11.95 -2.92 20.98
N GLU A 381 11.98 -3.09 19.66
CA GLU A 381 10.94 -3.79 18.89
C GLU A 381 11.58 -4.83 17.98
N GLY A 382 10.84 -5.92 17.73
CA GLY A 382 11.23 -6.99 16.82
C GLY A 382 10.75 -8.34 17.33
N THR A 383 10.98 -9.39 16.54
CA THR A 383 10.51 -10.74 16.84
C THR A 383 11.63 -11.79 16.80
N GLU A 384 12.76 -11.48 16.16
CA GLU A 384 13.84 -12.43 15.91
C GLU A 384 15.22 -11.76 16.08
N LEU A 385 15.96 -12.25 17.06
CA LEU A 385 17.31 -11.78 17.39
C LEU A 385 18.27 -11.91 16.21
N GLY A 386 19.00 -10.83 15.93
CA GLY A 386 19.96 -10.80 14.82
C GLY A 386 19.32 -10.65 13.44
N VAL A 387 17.99 -10.51 13.38
CA VAL A 387 17.25 -10.41 12.12
C VAL A 387 16.43 -9.12 12.07
N ASP A 388 15.39 -8.98 12.89
CA ASP A 388 14.42 -7.88 12.75
C ASP A 388 14.30 -6.98 13.99
N MET A 389 15.28 -7.05 14.88
CA MET A 389 15.34 -6.18 16.05
C MET A 389 15.74 -4.74 15.67
N ARG A 390 15.16 -3.76 16.35
CA ARG A 390 15.57 -2.36 16.28
C ARG A 390 15.34 -1.65 17.62
N GLY A 391 16.12 -0.61 17.87
CA GLY A 391 15.85 0.35 18.94
C GLY A 391 15.40 1.69 18.38
N VAL A 392 14.29 2.22 18.89
CA VAL A 392 13.73 3.49 18.42
C VAL A 392 13.70 4.45 19.61
N GLN A 393 14.37 5.58 19.49
CA GLN A 393 14.26 6.64 20.48
C GLN A 393 12.80 7.13 20.52
N VAL A 394 12.24 7.23 21.72
CA VAL A 394 10.87 7.68 22.00
C VAL A 394 10.90 8.83 23.00
N VAL A 395 9.76 9.49 23.17
CA VAL A 395 9.64 10.59 24.15
C VAL A 395 9.99 10.08 25.54
N GLU A 396 10.89 10.77 26.25
CA GLU A 396 11.36 10.45 27.61
C GLU A 396 10.28 10.71 28.69
N SER A 397 9.13 10.06 28.55
CA SER A 397 7.98 10.23 29.42
C SER A 397 7.42 8.87 29.81
N ALA A 398 6.88 8.78 31.02
CA ALA A 398 6.14 7.61 31.48
C ALA A 398 4.97 7.26 30.55
N ASP A 399 4.37 8.24 29.87
CA ASP A 399 3.26 8.02 28.93
C ASP A 399 3.67 7.19 27.71
N SER A 400 4.96 7.18 27.35
CA SER A 400 5.52 6.40 26.25
C SER A 400 5.60 4.90 26.54
N LEU A 401 5.57 4.49 27.83
CA LEU A 401 5.77 3.11 28.23
C LEU A 401 4.55 2.25 27.90
N GLU A 402 4.77 1.13 27.23
CA GLU A 402 3.73 0.15 26.89
C GLU A 402 3.98 -1.16 27.65
N ASP A 403 2.92 -1.85 28.03
CA ASP A 403 3.00 -3.12 28.77
C ASP A 403 3.49 -4.28 27.91
N ASP A 404 3.36 -4.16 26.60
CA ASP A 404 3.80 -5.13 25.61
C ASP A 404 5.19 -4.87 25.06
N ALA A 405 5.94 -3.88 25.53
CA ALA A 405 7.25 -3.59 24.95
C ALA A 405 8.36 -3.57 26.00
N VAL A 406 9.59 -3.72 25.52
CA VAL A 406 10.80 -3.53 26.33
C VAL A 406 11.34 -2.14 26.05
N PHE A 407 11.67 -1.42 27.12
CA PHE A 407 12.25 -0.09 27.03
C PHE A 407 13.64 -0.06 27.65
N VAL A 408 14.53 0.70 27.03
CA VAL A 408 15.84 1.04 27.58
C VAL A 408 15.83 2.52 27.93
N LEU A 409 15.90 2.84 29.22
CA LEU A 409 16.10 4.21 29.71
C LEU A 409 17.58 4.40 30.00
N GLU A 410 18.24 5.20 29.18
CA GLU A 410 19.59 5.68 29.43
C GLU A 410 19.54 6.93 30.30
N THR A 411 20.39 6.94 31.31
CA THR A 411 20.63 8.08 32.19
C THR A 411 22.14 8.28 32.36
N PRO A 412 22.59 9.42 32.91
CA PRO A 412 24.02 9.62 33.21
C PRO A 412 24.65 8.55 34.10
N ASP A 413 23.87 7.89 34.96
CA ASP A 413 24.38 7.00 36.01
C ASP A 413 24.10 5.50 35.73
N ALA A 414 23.03 5.18 34.99
CA ALA A 414 22.58 3.82 34.76
C ALA A 414 21.78 3.65 33.46
N TYR A 415 21.72 2.40 32.99
CA TYR A 415 20.81 1.93 31.95
C TYR A 415 19.74 1.04 32.57
N TYR A 416 18.47 1.45 32.48
CA TYR A 416 17.35 0.63 32.94
C TYR A 416 16.73 -0.12 31.78
N ILE A 417 16.62 -1.44 31.89
CA ILE A 417 15.82 -2.28 30.98
C ILE A 417 14.49 -2.53 31.67
N ARG A 418 13.43 -1.84 31.24
CA ARG A 418 12.06 -2.11 31.69
C ARG A 418 11.43 -3.19 30.82
N ILE A 419 11.08 -4.31 31.42
CA ILE A 419 10.40 -5.44 30.77
C ILE A 419 8.90 -5.33 31.06
N GLY A 420 8.11 -5.08 30.02
CA GLY A 420 6.66 -5.06 30.12
C GLY A 420 6.08 -6.47 30.33
N LYS A 421 4.96 -6.59 31.06
CA LYS A 421 4.34 -7.91 31.35
C LYS A 421 3.89 -8.68 30.13
N GLU A 422 3.61 -7.97 29.04
CA GLU A 422 3.22 -8.53 27.75
C GLU A 422 4.39 -8.54 26.74
N SER A 423 5.63 -8.24 27.12
CA SER A 423 6.76 -8.30 26.18
C SER A 423 7.19 -9.74 25.86
N SER A 424 7.97 -9.93 24.79
CA SER A 424 8.57 -11.22 24.48
C SER A 424 9.95 -11.39 25.13
N PRO A 425 10.39 -12.63 25.41
CA PRO A 425 11.76 -12.90 25.86
C PRO A 425 12.82 -12.42 24.86
N GLU A 426 12.52 -12.49 23.55
CA GLU A 426 13.42 -12.04 22.48
C GLU A 426 13.63 -10.52 22.52
N GLU A 427 12.59 -9.73 22.82
CA GLU A 427 12.71 -8.28 23.02
C GLU A 427 13.59 -7.94 24.22
N ALA A 428 13.46 -8.69 25.33
CA ALA A 428 14.28 -8.50 26.52
C ALA A 428 15.77 -8.82 26.25
N GLU A 429 16.05 -9.95 25.59
CA GLU A 429 17.41 -10.31 25.19
C GLU A 429 17.98 -9.32 24.16
N ALA A 430 17.15 -8.80 23.25
CA ALA A 430 17.57 -7.80 22.29
C ALA A 430 17.93 -6.48 22.96
N ALA A 431 17.19 -6.06 23.98
CA ALA A 431 17.49 -4.85 24.75
C ALA A 431 18.86 -4.96 25.45
N GLU A 432 19.20 -6.14 25.98
CA GLU A 432 20.52 -6.41 26.54
C GLU A 432 21.63 -6.29 25.49
N LYS A 433 21.45 -6.97 24.33
CA LYS A 433 22.42 -6.89 23.23
C LYS A 433 22.54 -5.50 22.62
N PHE A 434 21.43 -4.76 22.59
CA PHE A 434 21.36 -3.37 22.13
C PHE A 434 22.21 -2.48 23.03
N ILE A 435 22.07 -2.62 24.36
CA ILE A 435 22.90 -1.95 25.34
C ILE A 435 24.37 -2.33 25.14
N ASP A 436 24.70 -3.62 25.04
CA ASP A 436 26.08 -4.07 24.77
C ASP A 436 26.67 -3.48 23.48
N SER A 437 25.83 -3.16 22.50
CA SER A 437 26.24 -2.60 21.22
C SER A 437 26.34 -1.06 21.20
N ILE A 438 25.61 -0.36 22.06
CA ILE A 438 25.58 1.10 22.16
C ILE A 438 26.51 1.64 23.25
N ILE A 439 26.77 0.85 24.30
CA ILE A 439 27.79 1.19 25.30
C ILE A 439 29.15 1.19 24.58
N SER A 440 29.61 2.39 24.22
CA SER A 440 30.99 2.62 23.78
C SER A 440 31.95 2.22 24.89
N GLU A 441 33.18 1.82 24.53
CA GLU A 441 34.29 1.55 25.47
C GLU A 441 34.51 2.67 26.54
N GLU A 442 33.99 3.89 26.32
CA GLU A 442 34.03 5.01 27.27
C GLU A 442 33.02 4.91 28.44
N LEU A 443 32.04 4.00 28.38
CA LEU A 443 30.92 3.87 29.34
C LEU A 443 30.95 2.58 30.17
N GLU A 444 32.09 1.89 30.24
CA GLU A 444 32.35 0.67 31.04
C GLU A 444 32.04 0.80 32.57
N GLN A 445 31.48 1.92 33.03
CA GLN A 445 31.15 2.20 34.44
C GLN A 445 29.65 2.35 34.75
N ALA A 446 28.76 2.40 33.76
CA ALA A 446 27.33 2.56 34.00
C ALA A 446 26.68 1.22 34.42
N GLU A 447 25.83 1.25 35.44
CA GLU A 447 25.12 0.06 35.93
C GLU A 447 23.95 -0.28 34.99
N VAL A 448 23.85 -1.54 34.57
CA VAL A 448 22.69 -2.05 33.82
C VAL A 448 21.70 -2.67 34.81
N VAL A 449 20.54 -2.06 34.97
CA VAL A 449 19.50 -2.46 35.93
C VAL A 449 18.30 -3.01 35.16
N LYS A 450 18.00 -4.30 35.34
CA LYS A 450 16.77 -4.91 34.81
C LYS A 450 15.63 -4.67 35.79
N VAL A 451 14.49 -4.27 35.25
CA VAL A 451 13.30 -3.96 36.03
C VAL A 451 12.08 -4.59 35.36
N GLU A 452 11.34 -5.39 36.13
CA GLU A 452 10.02 -5.86 35.73
C GLU A 452 9.00 -4.74 35.93
N GLN A 453 7.97 -4.70 35.09
CA GLN A 453 6.87 -3.76 35.27
C GLN A 453 6.21 -3.89 36.66
N ASP A 454 5.90 -2.74 37.28
CA ASP A 454 5.45 -2.53 38.66
C ASP A 454 6.54 -2.67 39.73
N GLU A 455 7.78 -2.97 39.34
CA GLU A 455 8.95 -3.00 40.22
C GLU A 455 9.94 -1.86 39.92
N GLU A 456 9.51 -0.84 39.17
CA GLU A 456 10.34 0.31 38.79
C GLU A 456 10.79 1.14 40.01
N PRO A 457 12.09 1.41 40.17
CA PRO A 457 12.61 2.22 41.28
C PRO A 457 12.22 3.70 41.13
N ASP A 458 12.23 4.44 42.23
CA ASP A 458 11.91 5.88 42.23
C ASP A 458 12.84 6.67 41.29
N GLU A 459 14.13 6.28 41.20
CA GLU A 459 15.11 6.87 40.28
C GLU A 459 14.69 6.77 38.81
N PHE A 460 14.11 5.63 38.41
CA PHE A 460 13.57 5.43 37.06
C PHE A 460 12.42 6.41 36.78
N TRP A 461 11.46 6.51 37.70
CA TRP A 461 10.33 7.42 37.53
C TRP A 461 10.75 8.89 37.54
N ASN A 462 11.68 9.27 38.41
CA ASN A 462 12.19 10.63 38.47
C ASN A 462 12.85 11.05 37.14
N ALA A 463 13.56 10.13 36.48
CA ALA A 463 14.17 10.38 35.18
C ALA A 463 13.14 10.58 34.06
N LEU A 464 11.93 10.01 34.18
CA LEU A 464 10.82 10.20 33.22
C LEU A 464 9.86 11.34 33.59
N GLY A 465 10.16 12.12 34.64
CA GLY A 465 9.32 13.21 35.12
C GLY A 465 8.19 12.79 36.06
N GLY A 466 8.21 11.55 36.55
CA GLY A 466 7.23 10.97 37.48
C GLY A 466 6.48 9.76 36.90
N PRO A 467 5.76 9.00 37.74
CA PRO A 467 4.87 7.93 37.28
C PRO A 467 3.66 8.51 36.52
N PRO A 468 3.05 7.72 35.62
CA PRO A 468 1.90 8.18 34.82
C PRO A 468 0.66 8.37 35.72
N GLU A 469 -0.14 9.42 35.47
CA GLU A 469 -1.27 9.79 36.35
C GLU A 469 -2.47 8.83 36.23
N GLU A 470 -2.69 8.19 35.08
CA GLU A 470 -3.67 7.11 34.80
C GLU A 470 -3.53 6.74 33.31
N LYS A 471 -3.40 5.44 32.96
CA LYS A 471 -3.29 5.01 31.55
C LYS A 471 -4.36 3.98 31.20
N GLU A 472 -5.15 4.26 30.17
CA GLU A 472 -5.93 3.26 29.46
C GLU A 472 -4.97 2.58 28.47
N ASP A 473 -4.70 1.30 28.70
CA ASP A 473 -3.64 0.59 28.00
C ASP A 473 -4.02 0.31 26.54
N ALA A 474 -3.21 0.78 25.60
CA ALA A 474 -3.42 0.52 24.18
C ALA A 474 -2.11 0.09 23.54
N SER A 475 -1.70 -1.16 23.78
CA SER A 475 -0.57 -1.79 23.10
C SER A 475 -0.57 -1.49 21.60
N GLY A 476 0.51 -0.88 21.12
CA GLY A 476 0.64 -0.42 19.73
C GLY A 476 0.45 -1.53 18.70
N TRP A 477 0.82 -2.78 19.05
CA TRP A 477 0.67 -3.94 18.17
C TRP A 477 -0.78 -4.20 17.77
N ARG A 478 -1.77 -3.93 18.64
CA ARG A 478 -3.20 -4.16 18.35
C ARG A 478 -3.68 -3.25 17.20
N LYS A 479 -3.14 -2.03 17.12
CA LYS A 479 -3.38 -1.10 15.99
C LYS A 479 -2.70 -1.57 14.70
N ALA A 480 -1.51 -2.17 14.81
CA ALA A 480 -0.78 -2.70 13.65
C ALA A 480 -1.48 -3.92 13.02
N VAL A 481 -1.97 -4.87 13.83
CA VAL A 481 -2.67 -6.08 13.35
C VAL A 481 -3.95 -5.77 12.60
N SER A 482 -4.75 -4.84 13.14
CA SER A 482 -6.06 -4.52 12.58
C SER A 482 -5.98 -4.01 11.14
N ARG A 483 -4.82 -3.56 10.65
CA ARG A 483 -4.65 -3.18 9.24
C ARG A 483 -3.99 -4.28 8.40
N ARG A 484 -3.06 -5.03 9.01
CA ARG A 484 -2.27 -6.11 8.39
C ARG A 484 -3.09 -7.33 7.96
N VAL A 485 -4.21 -7.58 8.62
CA VAL A 485 -4.94 -8.85 8.47
C VAL A 485 -6.37 -8.69 7.95
N THR A 486 -6.91 -7.46 7.94
CA THR A 486 -8.31 -7.22 7.57
C THR A 486 -8.50 -6.58 6.20
N THR A 487 -7.44 -6.09 5.56
CA THR A 487 -7.54 -5.43 4.25
C THR A 487 -7.39 -6.48 3.15
N PRO A 488 -8.37 -6.66 2.25
CA PRO A 488 -8.21 -7.56 1.12
C PRO A 488 -7.11 -7.06 0.19
N THR A 489 -6.38 -7.98 -0.44
CA THR A 489 -5.46 -7.59 -1.51
C THR A 489 -6.26 -7.13 -2.72
N THR A 490 -5.97 -5.92 -3.20
CA THR A 490 -6.62 -5.35 -4.40
C THR A 490 -5.59 -5.02 -5.47
N LEU A 491 -5.96 -5.20 -6.74
CA LEU A 491 -5.16 -4.76 -7.87
C LEU A 491 -5.91 -3.62 -8.57
N THR A 492 -5.27 -2.46 -8.72
CA THR A 492 -5.85 -1.27 -9.33
C THR A 492 -5.05 -0.86 -10.56
N ALA A 493 -5.68 -0.76 -11.72
CA ALA A 493 -5.06 -0.21 -12.92
C ALA A 493 -5.02 1.32 -12.84
N VAL A 494 -3.89 1.89 -13.27
CA VAL A 494 -3.66 3.33 -13.30
C VAL A 494 -3.65 3.82 -14.74
N THR A 495 -4.42 4.87 -15.02
CA THR A 495 -4.39 5.57 -16.31
C THR A 495 -4.02 7.03 -16.08
N VAL A 496 -3.02 7.53 -16.81
CA VAL A 496 -2.68 8.96 -16.84
C VAL A 496 -3.04 9.51 -18.21
N THR A 497 -4.04 10.38 -18.23
CA THR A 497 -4.53 11.03 -19.46
C THR A 497 -3.51 12.04 -19.98
N VAL A 498 -3.67 12.47 -21.23
CA VAL A 498 -2.81 13.49 -21.88
C VAL A 498 -2.84 14.84 -21.15
N THR A 499 -3.92 15.11 -20.42
CA THR A 499 -4.07 16.33 -19.59
C THR A 499 -3.37 16.23 -18.24
N GLY A 500 -2.85 15.05 -17.88
CA GLY A 500 -2.24 14.76 -16.59
C GLY A 500 -3.22 14.26 -15.53
N LYS A 501 -4.53 14.17 -15.80
CA LYS A 501 -5.50 13.58 -14.86
C LYS A 501 -5.19 12.09 -14.67
N ILE A 502 -5.04 11.68 -13.41
CA ILE A 502 -4.86 10.28 -13.00
C ILE A 502 -6.23 9.67 -12.71
N LYS A 503 -6.45 8.43 -13.19
CA LYS A 503 -7.66 7.64 -12.96
C LYS A 503 -7.27 6.27 -12.42
N PHE A 504 -8.00 5.82 -11.40
CA PHE A 504 -7.85 4.51 -10.77
C PHE A 504 -9.04 3.61 -11.08
N GLU A 505 -8.78 2.38 -11.53
CA GLU A 505 -9.80 1.35 -11.74
C GLU A 505 -9.42 0.08 -10.99
N GLU A 506 -10.20 -0.28 -9.97
CA GLU A 506 -10.02 -1.53 -9.23
C GLU A 506 -10.45 -2.73 -10.10
N LEU A 507 -9.57 -3.72 -10.21
CA LEU A 507 -9.83 -4.97 -10.92
C LEU A 507 -10.63 -5.95 -10.04
N PRO A 508 -11.32 -6.94 -10.65
CA PRO A 508 -11.97 -8.01 -9.90
C PRO A 508 -11.01 -8.73 -8.93
N PRO A 509 -11.52 -9.24 -7.79
CA PRO A 509 -10.70 -9.86 -6.75
C PRO A 509 -10.03 -11.17 -7.17
N ASP A 510 -10.44 -11.78 -8.28
CA ASP A 510 -9.87 -12.97 -8.88
C ASP A 510 -8.82 -12.64 -9.96
N PHE A 511 -8.13 -11.50 -9.83
CA PHE A 511 -7.08 -11.08 -10.73
C PHE A 511 -5.94 -12.12 -10.84
N THR A 512 -5.33 -12.14 -12.01
CA THR A 512 -4.26 -13.07 -12.38
C THR A 512 -3.08 -12.31 -12.99
N GLN A 513 -1.97 -13.01 -13.22
CA GLN A 513 -0.82 -12.43 -13.90
C GLN A 513 -1.17 -11.88 -15.30
N GLN A 514 -2.18 -12.45 -15.97
CA GLN A 514 -2.60 -12.02 -17.32
C GLN A 514 -3.29 -10.64 -17.33
N ASP A 515 -3.72 -10.14 -16.18
CA ASP A 515 -4.34 -8.82 -16.04
C ASP A 515 -3.29 -7.68 -16.04
N LEU A 516 -2.01 -8.03 -15.83
CA LEU A 516 -0.88 -7.13 -15.99
C LEU A 516 -0.53 -6.95 -17.48
N SER A 517 -0.23 -5.72 -17.86
CA SER A 517 0.12 -5.34 -19.24
C SER A 517 1.46 -4.64 -19.30
N ASP A 518 2.24 -4.94 -20.33
CA ASP A 518 3.58 -4.38 -20.52
C ASP A 518 3.58 -2.86 -20.77
N ASP A 519 2.48 -2.30 -21.21
CA ASP A 519 2.24 -0.86 -21.37
C ASP A 519 1.45 -0.24 -20.19
N GLY A 520 1.15 -1.00 -19.14
CA GLY A 520 0.32 -0.59 -18.01
C GLY A 520 1.09 -0.33 -16.71
N VAL A 521 0.47 0.44 -15.81
CA VAL A 521 0.91 0.63 -14.42
C VAL A 521 -0.22 0.23 -13.48
N TYR A 522 0.13 -0.47 -12.41
CA TYR A 522 -0.84 -1.04 -11.48
C TYR A 522 -0.39 -0.81 -10.03
N VAL A 523 -1.35 -0.52 -9.16
CA VAL A 523 -1.16 -0.51 -7.71
C VAL A 523 -1.75 -1.80 -7.15
N LEU A 524 -0.89 -2.67 -6.63
CA LEU A 524 -1.29 -3.85 -5.88
C LEU A 524 -1.16 -3.52 -4.39
N ASP A 525 -2.30 -3.34 -3.73
CA ASP A 525 -2.40 -2.95 -2.32
C ASP A 525 -2.69 -4.18 -1.46
N THR A 526 -1.81 -4.44 -0.49
CA THR A 526 -1.96 -5.52 0.50
C THR A 526 -2.48 -5.00 1.85
N GLY A 527 -2.82 -3.72 1.93
CA GLY A 527 -3.14 -2.96 3.14
C GLY A 527 -1.90 -2.38 3.82
N GLU A 528 -0.85 -3.17 4.01
CA GLU A 528 0.41 -2.71 4.63
C GLU A 528 1.41 -2.17 3.60
N GLU A 529 1.50 -2.81 2.44
CA GLU A 529 2.42 -2.44 1.36
C GLU A 529 1.66 -2.09 0.10
N LEU A 530 2.14 -1.04 -0.56
CA LEU A 530 1.75 -0.72 -1.91
C LEU A 530 2.84 -1.17 -2.88
N TYR A 531 2.49 -2.09 -3.76
CA TYR A 531 3.33 -2.45 -4.89
C TYR A 531 2.90 -1.63 -6.10
N LEU A 532 3.75 -0.70 -6.54
CA LEU A 532 3.58 -0.01 -7.81
C LEU A 532 4.27 -0.83 -8.90
N TRP A 533 3.51 -1.67 -9.60
CA TRP A 533 4.02 -2.48 -10.71
C TRP A 533 4.01 -1.68 -12.01
N GLN A 534 5.10 -1.73 -12.76
CA GLN A 534 5.33 -0.98 -13.99
C GLN A 534 5.72 -1.91 -15.14
N GLY A 535 4.92 -1.86 -16.21
CA GLY A 535 5.22 -2.55 -17.46
C GLY A 535 6.48 -2.00 -18.17
N SER A 536 7.10 -2.81 -19.03
CA SER A 536 8.33 -2.43 -19.75
C SER A 536 8.15 -1.31 -20.78
N ASN A 537 6.92 -1.10 -21.26
CA ASN A 537 6.53 -0.22 -22.37
C ASN A 537 5.60 0.92 -21.92
N ILE A 538 5.65 1.31 -20.64
CA ILE A 538 4.80 2.40 -20.12
C ILE A 538 5.15 3.76 -20.76
N PRO A 539 4.15 4.61 -21.08
CA PRO A 539 4.38 5.96 -21.62
C PRO A 539 5.19 6.88 -20.68
N GLU A 540 5.99 7.79 -21.25
CA GLU A 540 6.80 8.77 -20.49
C GLU A 540 5.98 9.65 -19.53
N ARG A 541 4.75 9.99 -19.91
CA ARG A 541 3.81 10.72 -19.03
C ARG A 541 3.54 9.97 -17.73
N ILE A 542 3.43 8.64 -17.78
CA ILE A 542 3.20 7.81 -16.60
C ILE A 542 4.47 7.72 -15.75
N LYS A 543 5.64 7.60 -16.39
CA LYS A 543 6.94 7.61 -15.70
C LYS A 543 7.13 8.89 -14.89
N THR A 544 6.77 10.04 -15.47
CA THR A 544 6.87 11.36 -14.82
C THR A 544 5.86 11.53 -13.68
N ALA A 545 4.69 10.91 -13.78
CA ALA A 545 3.62 10.99 -12.77
C ALA A 545 3.76 9.97 -11.61
N ARG A 546 4.85 9.18 -11.54
CA ARG A 546 5.03 8.09 -10.55
C ARG A 546 4.72 8.52 -9.11
N SER A 547 5.27 9.64 -8.66
CA SER A 547 5.06 10.14 -7.30
C SER A 547 3.62 10.60 -7.07
N GLN A 548 3.01 11.27 -8.06
CA GLN A 548 1.63 11.74 -8.01
C GLN A 548 0.63 10.58 -7.99
N ILE A 549 0.89 9.51 -8.74
CA ILE A 549 0.07 8.29 -8.74
C ILE A 549 -0.02 7.70 -7.32
N VAL A 550 1.10 7.61 -6.63
CA VAL A 550 1.16 7.07 -5.26
C VAL A 550 0.46 8.02 -4.27
N GLU A 551 0.71 9.32 -4.41
CA GLU A 551 0.08 10.36 -3.58
C GLU A 551 -1.44 10.34 -3.71
N GLU A 552 -1.97 10.48 -4.92
CA GLU A 552 -3.41 10.48 -5.17
C GLU A 552 -4.07 9.15 -4.78
N TYR A 553 -3.39 8.01 -4.99
CA TYR A 553 -3.94 6.71 -4.57
C TYR A 553 -4.10 6.63 -3.05
N ILE A 554 -3.10 7.08 -2.29
CA ILE A 554 -3.13 7.05 -0.82
C ILE A 554 -4.15 8.05 -0.28
N GLU A 555 -4.25 9.24 -0.85
CA GLU A 555 -5.24 10.23 -0.43
C GLU A 555 -6.69 9.75 -0.66
N ASP A 556 -6.89 8.87 -1.65
CA ASP A 556 -8.18 8.39 -2.09
C ASP A 556 -8.55 7.00 -1.50
N ASP A 557 -7.63 6.27 -0.88
CA ASP A 557 -7.90 4.91 -0.36
C ASP A 557 -8.82 4.86 0.88
N GLY A 558 -8.98 6.00 1.57
CA GLY A 558 -9.84 6.12 2.75
C GLY A 558 -9.29 5.46 4.03
N LEU A 559 -8.02 5.05 4.02
CA LEU A 559 -7.28 4.50 5.15
C LEU A 559 -6.58 5.61 5.94
N GLU A 560 -6.15 5.29 7.16
CA GLU A 560 -5.38 6.22 8.02
C GLU A 560 -3.89 6.34 7.63
N ARG A 561 -3.47 5.78 6.47
CA ARG A 561 -2.10 5.92 5.98
C ARG A 561 -1.95 7.22 5.20
N THR A 562 -0.73 7.75 5.18
CA THR A 562 -0.36 8.98 4.48
C THR A 562 0.78 8.66 3.53
N VAL A 563 1.02 9.55 2.56
CA VAL A 563 2.17 9.44 1.65
C VAL A 563 3.47 9.29 2.42
N ASP A 564 3.62 9.99 3.55
CA ASP A 564 4.81 9.93 4.37
C ASP A 564 4.97 8.62 5.15
N ASN A 565 3.88 7.93 5.52
CA ASN A 565 3.94 6.73 6.36
C ASN A 565 3.63 5.40 5.63
N ALA A 566 3.24 5.47 4.36
CA ALA A 566 2.99 4.28 3.53
C ALA A 566 4.29 3.69 2.98
N ILE A 567 4.41 2.36 3.04
CA ILE A 567 5.50 1.63 2.40
C ILE A 567 5.12 1.43 0.94
N VAL A 568 6.04 1.82 0.04
CA VAL A 568 5.82 1.71 -1.39
C VAL A 568 6.99 0.98 -2.02
N VAL A 569 6.70 -0.17 -2.61
CA VAL A 569 7.64 -1.00 -3.35
C VAL A 569 7.38 -0.79 -4.84
N THR A 570 8.32 -0.23 -5.58
CA THR A 570 8.20 -0.16 -7.05
C THR A 570 8.79 -1.40 -7.68
N VAL A 571 8.00 -2.04 -8.52
CA VAL A 571 8.30 -3.31 -9.17
C VAL A 571 8.25 -3.13 -10.68
N LYS A 572 9.30 -3.55 -11.38
CA LYS A 572 9.32 -3.56 -12.85
C LYS A 572 8.98 -4.95 -13.39
N GLN A 573 8.33 -4.98 -14.54
CA GLN A 573 8.04 -6.21 -15.28
C GLN A 573 9.30 -7.08 -15.44
N GLY A 574 9.15 -8.38 -15.16
CA GLY A 574 10.23 -9.36 -15.23
C GLY A 574 11.20 -9.34 -14.04
N ARG A 575 11.07 -8.37 -13.14
CA ARG A 575 11.86 -8.22 -11.91
C ARG A 575 10.98 -8.33 -10.66
N GLU A 576 9.86 -9.03 -10.75
CA GLU A 576 8.94 -9.16 -9.64
C GLU A 576 9.55 -10.03 -8.52
N PRO A 577 9.57 -9.55 -7.26
CA PRO A 577 10.09 -10.33 -6.15
C PRO A 577 9.19 -11.53 -5.86
N ALA A 578 9.75 -12.57 -5.24
CA ALA A 578 9.01 -13.81 -4.94
C ALA A 578 7.73 -13.56 -4.13
N VAL A 579 7.73 -12.55 -3.25
CA VAL A 579 6.52 -12.16 -2.50
C VAL A 579 5.43 -11.56 -3.36
N PHE A 580 5.78 -10.70 -4.32
CA PHE A 580 4.81 -10.13 -5.24
C PHE A 580 4.17 -11.25 -6.07
N LYS A 581 4.98 -12.18 -6.59
CA LYS A 581 4.51 -13.32 -7.39
C LYS A 581 3.51 -14.20 -6.62
N LYS A 582 3.68 -14.37 -5.31
CA LYS A 582 2.78 -15.14 -4.44
C LYS A 582 1.43 -14.48 -4.19
N LEU A 583 1.30 -13.17 -4.45
CA LEU A 583 0.02 -12.46 -4.34
C LEU A 583 -0.92 -12.79 -5.52
N PHE A 584 -0.42 -13.50 -6.54
CA PHE A 584 -1.21 -14.01 -7.65
C PHE A 584 -1.49 -15.51 -7.45
N PRO A 585 -2.67 -16.02 -7.86
CA PRO A 585 -3.02 -17.43 -7.72
C PRO A 585 -2.02 -18.39 -8.39
N SER A 586 -1.44 -17.95 -9.50
CA SER A 586 -0.39 -18.65 -10.22
C SER A 586 0.50 -17.64 -10.95
N TRP A 587 1.80 -17.93 -11.02
CA TRP A 587 2.77 -17.11 -11.75
C TRP A 587 3.54 -17.97 -12.74
N ASP A 588 3.49 -17.61 -14.01
CA ASP A 588 4.27 -18.18 -15.09
C ASP A 588 5.49 -17.28 -15.38
N PRO A 589 6.73 -17.74 -15.08
CA PRO A 589 7.94 -16.97 -15.34
C PRO A 589 8.14 -16.62 -16.82
N ASP A 590 7.63 -17.47 -17.72
CA ASP A 590 7.83 -17.35 -19.16
C ASP A 590 6.65 -16.64 -19.83
N MET A 591 5.70 -16.10 -19.04
CA MET A 591 4.47 -15.47 -19.56
C MET A 591 4.80 -14.35 -20.54
N TRP A 592 5.79 -13.52 -20.22
CA TRP A 592 6.20 -12.40 -21.06
C TRP A 592 6.95 -12.83 -22.34
N GLU A 593 7.58 -14.01 -22.34
CA GLU A 593 8.23 -14.56 -23.54
C GLU A 593 7.21 -15.22 -24.49
N ASN A 594 6.13 -15.75 -23.92
CA ASN A 594 5.08 -16.48 -24.65
C ASN A 594 3.87 -15.60 -25.01
N GLN A 595 3.75 -14.43 -24.40
CA GLN A 595 2.68 -13.49 -24.71
C GLN A 595 3.13 -12.60 -25.88
N ALA A 596 2.40 -12.70 -26.99
CA ALA A 596 2.56 -11.74 -28.08
C ALA A 596 2.32 -10.32 -27.52
N SER A 597 3.30 -9.43 -27.70
CA SER A 597 3.16 -8.03 -27.30
C SER A 597 1.98 -7.38 -28.04
N TYR A 598 1.52 -6.21 -27.56
CA TYR A 598 0.50 -5.45 -28.30
C TYR A 598 0.90 -5.25 -29.77
N ASP A 599 2.17 -4.92 -30.01
CA ASP A 599 2.71 -4.74 -31.36
C ASP A 599 2.75 -6.04 -32.16
N ASP A 600 3.08 -7.18 -31.53
CA ASP A 600 3.05 -8.48 -32.20
C ASP A 600 1.62 -8.84 -32.62
N ILE A 601 0.65 -8.69 -31.72
CA ILE A 601 -0.77 -8.96 -32.00
C ILE A 601 -1.28 -8.03 -33.12
N LYS A 602 -0.90 -6.75 -33.08
CA LYS A 602 -1.23 -5.76 -34.12
C LYS A 602 -0.64 -6.17 -35.47
N ASN A 603 0.64 -6.55 -35.50
CA ASN A 603 1.34 -6.95 -36.72
C ASN A 603 0.81 -8.27 -37.29
N GLU A 604 0.51 -9.26 -36.45
CA GLU A 604 -0.13 -10.52 -36.86
C GLU A 604 -1.51 -10.27 -37.45
N THR A 605 -2.30 -9.39 -36.84
CA THR A 605 -3.63 -9.02 -37.34
C THR A 605 -3.52 -8.35 -38.71
N LYS A 606 -2.59 -7.40 -38.88
CA LYS A 606 -2.31 -6.78 -40.20
C LYS A 606 -1.82 -7.79 -41.24
N ALA A 607 -0.98 -8.74 -40.85
CA ALA A 607 -0.52 -9.81 -41.75
C ALA A 607 -1.66 -10.76 -42.16
N ALA A 608 -2.64 -11.00 -41.28
CA ALA A 608 -3.81 -11.83 -41.56
C ALA A 608 -4.75 -11.19 -42.60
N ASN A 609 -4.83 -9.85 -42.67
CA ASN A 609 -5.61 -9.16 -43.72
C ASN A 609 -5.13 -9.48 -45.16
N SER A 610 -3.89 -9.98 -45.30
CA SER A 610 -3.27 -10.28 -46.59
C SER A 610 -3.37 -11.75 -47.04
N LYS A 611 -4.05 -12.61 -46.25
CA LYS A 611 -4.31 -14.03 -46.58
C LYS A 611 -5.70 -14.19 -47.18
#